data_AF-A0A925DKQ3-F1
#
_entry.id   AF-A0A925DKQ3-F1
#
_cell.length_a   1.000
_cell.length_b   1.000
_cell.length_c   1.000
_cell.angle_alpha   90.00
_cell.angle_beta   90.00
_cell.angle_gamma   90.00
#
_symmetry.space_group_name_H-M   'P 1'
#
loop_
_entity.id
_entity.type
_entity.pdbx_description
1 polymer ?
#
loop_
_entity_poly.entity_id
_entity_poly.type
_entity_poly.pdbx_seq_one_letter_code
_entity_poly.pdbx_strand_id
1 'polypeptide(L)' 'AWTFWQYSQSGSVAGVAGQVDLDRFNGDHDRFQALLIRPATPTGAP' A
#
# COMPACT_ATOMS: atom_id res chain seq x y z
N ALA A 1 -14.29 -11.56 -1.89
CA ALA A 1 -13.57 -10.66 -0.97
C ALA A 1 -12.72 -9.69 -1.80
N TRP A 2 -12.62 -8.42 -1.41
CA TRP A 2 -11.79 -7.40 -2.05
C TRP A 2 -10.42 -7.28 -1.35
N THR A 3 -9.37 -6.86 -2.07
CA THR A 3 -8.01 -6.70 -1.52
C THR A 3 -7.75 -5.26 -1.10
N PHE A 4 -8.00 -4.31 -2.00
CA PHE A 4 -8.02 -2.87 -1.73
C PHE A 4 -9.37 -2.29 -2.16
N TRP A 5 -9.85 -1.31 -1.41
CA TRP A 5 -11.05 -0.55 -1.74
C TRP A 5 -10.76 0.94 -1.66
N GLN A 6 -10.84 1.61 -2.81
CA GLN A 6 -10.91 3.07 -2.87
C GLN A 6 -12.30 3.52 -2.44
N TYR A 7 -12.40 4.11 -1.24
CA TYR A 7 -13.67 4.46 -0.63
C TYR A 7 -13.98 5.95 -0.66
N SER A 8 -13.01 6.78 -1.05
CA SER A 8 -13.18 8.21 -1.26
C SER A 8 -12.26 8.67 -2.38
N GLN A 9 -12.73 9.65 -3.14
CA GLN A 9 -11.94 10.38 -4.15
C GLN A 9 -11.56 11.81 -3.71
N SER A 10 -11.94 12.20 -2.49
CA SER A 10 -11.83 13.59 -2.01
C SER A 10 -11.33 13.70 -0.56
N GLY A 11 -10.43 12.79 -0.18
CA GLY A 11 -9.78 12.79 1.13
C GLY A 11 -8.74 13.90 1.33
N SER A 12 -8.19 13.95 2.54
CA SER A 12 -7.06 14.80 2.90
C SER A 12 -6.04 13.99 3.70
N VAL A 13 -4.77 14.04 3.28
CA VAL A 13 -3.63 13.39 3.95
C VAL A 13 -2.56 14.47 4.16
N ALA A 14 -2.05 14.60 5.38
CA ALA A 14 -1.01 15.58 5.69
C ALA A 14 0.22 15.38 4.77
N GLY A 15 0.66 16.46 4.11
CA GLY A 15 1.75 16.42 3.14
C GLY A 15 1.32 16.19 1.69
N VAL A 16 0.05 15.88 1.42
CA VAL A 16 -0.53 15.83 0.07
C VAL A 16 -1.42 17.05 -0.14
N ALA A 17 -1.07 17.88 -1.12
CA ALA A 17 -1.85 19.08 -1.45
C ALA A 17 -3.09 18.71 -2.29
N GLY A 18 -4.23 19.31 -1.95
CA GLY A 18 -5.50 19.08 -2.65
C GLY A 18 -6.24 17.82 -2.18
N GLN A 19 -7.28 17.46 -2.93
CA GLN A 19 -8.07 16.25 -2.70
C GLN A 19 -7.30 15.02 -3.18
N VAL A 20 -7.37 13.93 -2.40
CA VAL A 20 -6.69 12.67 -2.71
C VAL A 20 -7.61 11.47 -2.54
N ASP A 21 -7.43 10.45 -3.38
CA ASP A 21 -8.09 9.16 -3.23
C ASP A 21 -7.64 8.48 -1.93
N LEU A 22 -8.58 7.80 -1.26
CA LEU A 22 -8.30 7.06 -0.03
C LEU A 22 -8.68 5.59 -0.21
N ASP A 23 -7.71 4.72 0.09
CA ASP A 23 -7.86 3.28 0.03
C ASP A 23 -7.86 2.61 1.42
N ARG A 24 -8.54 1.48 1.53
CA ARG A 24 -8.43 0.52 2.66
C ARG A 24 -7.91 -0.82 2.17
N PHE A 25 -6.96 -1.38 2.91
CA PHE A 25 -6.52 -2.76 2.74
C PHE A 25 -7.37 -3.71 3.59
N ASN A 26 -7.80 -4.84 3.01
CA ASN A 26 -8.58 -5.86 3.71
C ASN A 26 -7.70 -6.94 4.34
N GLY A 27 -6.94 -6.59 5.35
CA GLY A 27 -6.06 -7.54 6.04
C GLY A 27 -5.27 -6.90 7.16
N ASP A 28 -4.48 -7.73 7.83
CA ASP A 28 -3.53 -7.31 8.85
C ASP A 28 -2.18 -6.90 8.23
N HIS A 29 -1.26 -6.50 9.11
CA HIS A 29 0.07 -6.08 8.74
C HIS A 29 0.85 -7.19 8.00
N ASP A 30 0.79 -8.44 8.47
CA ASP A 30 1.59 -9.53 7.90
C ASP A 30 1.10 -9.90 6.50
N ARG A 31 -0.21 -9.87 6.27
CA ARG A 31 -0.80 -10.06 4.95
C ARG A 31 -0.46 -8.91 4.00
N PHE A 32 -0.36 -7.68 4.51
CA PHE A 32 0.12 -6.56 3.71
C PHE A 32 1.59 -6.74 3.31
N GLN A 33 2.44 -7.18 4.25
CA GLN A 33 3.86 -7.44 4.00
C GLN A 33 4.08 -8.50 2.91
N ALA A 34 3.20 -9.50 2.84
CA ALA A 34 3.25 -10.53 1.82
C ALA A 34 3.01 -10.01 0.38
N LEU A 35 2.37 -8.84 0.22
CA LEU A 35 2.11 -8.22 -1.08
C LEU A 35 3.28 -7.37 -1.62
N LEU A 36 4.27 -7.06 -0.78
CA LEU A 36 5.39 -6.22 -1.17
C LEU A 36 6.21 -6.89 -2.28
N ILE A 37 6.39 -6.17 -3.39
CA ILE A 37 7.41 -6.52 -4.39
C ILE A 37 8.77 -6.21 -3.76
N ARG A 38 9.44 -7.25 -3.27
CA ARG A 38 10.77 -7.13 -2.68
C ARG A 38 11.83 -7.31 -3.76
N PRO A 39 12.87 -6.46 -3.80
CA PRO A 39 14.05 -6.75 -4.59
C PRO A 39 14.57 -8.14 -4.19
N ALA A 40 14.98 -8.94 -5.17
CA ALA A 40 15.75 -10.14 -4.86
C ALA A 40 16.97 -9.70 -4.05
N THR A 41 17.21 -10.31 -2.90
CA THR A 41 18.50 -10.20 -2.24
C THR A 41 19.55 -10.57 -3.28
N PRO A 42 20.55 -9.71 -3.58
CA PRO A 42 21.59 -10.07 -4.53
C PRO A 42 22.31 -11.31 -3.99
N THR A 43 22.03 -12.47 -4.56
CA THR A 43 22.81 -13.69 -4.28
C THR A 43 24.14 -13.52 -4.99
N GLY A 44 25.13 -13.00 -4.27
CA GLY A 44 26.51 -12.87 -4.76
C GLY A 44 27.05 -11.45 -4.63
N ALA A 45 27.47 -11.08 -3.43
CA ALA A 45 28.64 -10.24 -3.27
C ALA A 45 29.73 -11.14 -2.65
N PRO A 46 30.95 -11.20 -3.20
CA PRO A 46 32.10 -11.74 -2.47
C PRO A 46 32.40 -10.91 -1.22
#